data_AF-A0A524MU70-F1
#
_entry.id   AF-A0A524MU70-F1
#
_cell.length_a   1.000
_cell.length_b   1.000
_cell.length_c   1.000
_cell.angle_alpha   90.00
_cell.angle_beta   90.00
_cell.angle_gamma   90.00
#
_symmetry.space_group_name_H-M   'P 1'
#
loop_
_entity.id
_entity.type
_entity.pdbx_description
1 polymer ?
#
loop_
_entity_poly.entity_id
_entity_poly.type
_entity_poly.pdbx_seq_one_letter_code
_entity_poly.pdbx_strand_id
1 'polypeptide(L)'
;MAFARASHEAAIVGHNANRYSMDLFALLIPGGHWQFNSLSEWYWNRLLGGRIHGQDVHVGLGALALAVLGYIDLRRRKDRLRFLLMLLATAFFLLALGRDITAFGQTVPFPMPYELLEFLMPIIRLGGVPDRFVVVTILAVSALSAAGCRLLAESPKGRVVLVALACLVVVELMPRQVTLTPIEFPDHIEFLARRAVSHPGAVLDLQHGRVTSMVHQTRHRQPIQDGYLARTPAAVRERARALRWLLNHGEFAALASEWGFRYVLSTNDIPDSRLLYEGTVNVYEITTYAGAVSSR
;
A
#
# COMPACT_ATOMS: atom_id res chain seq x y z
N MET A 1 28.81 3.87 27.80
CA MET A 1 27.80 3.20 28.66
C MET A 1 26.72 4.20 29.08
N ALA A 2 25.87 4.65 28.15
CA ALA A 2 24.72 5.51 28.47
C ALA A 2 23.70 5.56 27.31
N PHE A 3 23.09 4.43 26.93
CA PHE A 3 21.92 4.43 26.03
C PHE A 3 20.99 3.23 26.28
N ALA A 4 20.83 2.86 27.55
CA ALA A 4 19.88 1.85 27.99
C ALA A 4 18.82 2.51 28.88
N ARG A 5 17.94 3.34 28.27
CA ARG A 5 16.68 3.82 28.88
C ARG A 5 15.76 4.56 27.89
N ALA A 6 15.67 4.08 26.65
CA ALA A 6 14.60 4.46 25.72
C ALA A 6 13.66 3.26 25.48
N SER A 7 13.18 2.67 26.58
CA SER A 7 12.18 1.61 26.56
C SER A 7 10.99 2.07 27.36
N HIS A 8 10.11 2.89 26.78
CA HIS A 8 8.68 2.93 27.09
C HIS A 8 7.97 3.62 25.92
N GLU A 9 7.30 2.80 25.11
CA GLU A 9 6.33 3.16 24.06
C GLU A 9 6.82 3.98 22.86
N ALA A 10 7.59 3.35 21.97
CA ALA A 10 7.65 3.81 20.58
C ALA A 10 6.27 3.61 19.94
N ALA A 11 5.38 4.61 20.06
CA ALA A 11 4.06 4.59 19.43
C ALA A 11 4.21 4.28 17.94
N ILE A 12 3.78 3.07 17.55
CA ILE A 12 3.68 2.66 16.16
C ILE A 12 2.62 3.56 15.54
N VAL A 13 3.04 4.45 14.65
CA VAL A 13 2.12 5.33 13.94
C VAL A 13 1.47 4.49 12.84
N GLY A 14 0.15 4.33 12.93
CA GLY A 14 -0.65 3.69 11.91
C GLY A 14 -0.83 4.57 10.68
N HIS A 15 -1.61 4.07 9.72
CA HIS A 15 -1.98 4.88 8.57
C HIS A 15 -2.99 5.97 8.95
N ASN A 16 -3.01 7.08 8.22
CA ASN A 16 -4.05 8.09 8.38
C ASN A 16 -5.33 7.57 7.70
N ALA A 17 -6.35 7.22 8.50
CA ALA A 17 -7.61 6.66 8.01
C ALA A 17 -8.27 7.49 6.90
N ASN A 18 -8.17 8.82 6.95
CA ASN A 18 -8.76 9.72 5.95
C ASN A 18 -8.13 9.53 4.56
N ARG A 19 -6.88 9.04 4.50
CA ARG A 19 -6.18 8.74 3.23
C ARG A 19 -6.43 7.34 2.69
N TYR A 20 -7.07 6.46 3.46
CA TYR A 20 -7.34 5.06 3.13
C TYR A 20 -8.83 4.72 3.27
N SER A 21 -9.67 5.76 3.20
CA SER A 21 -11.12 5.64 3.19
C SER A 21 -11.58 5.31 1.76
N MET A 22 -12.60 4.47 1.65
CA MET A 22 -13.22 4.15 0.37
C MET A 22 -14.12 5.30 -0.08
N ASP A 23 -14.13 5.59 -1.38
CA ASP A 23 -15.09 6.53 -1.97
C ASP A 23 -16.49 5.89 -2.03
N LEU A 24 -17.53 6.70 -1.79
CA LEU A 24 -18.93 6.25 -1.76
C LEU A 24 -19.35 5.49 -3.03
N PHE A 25 -18.81 5.87 -4.18
CA PHE A 25 -19.18 5.31 -5.48
C PHE A 25 -18.24 4.19 -5.96
N ALA A 26 -17.21 3.82 -5.18
CA ALA A 26 -16.19 2.88 -5.62
C ALA A 26 -16.79 1.51 -5.97
N LEU A 27 -17.79 1.05 -5.20
CA LEU A 27 -18.47 -0.23 -5.46
C LEU A 27 -19.18 -0.28 -6.82
N LEU A 28 -19.60 0.88 -7.33
CA LEU A 28 -20.44 1.03 -8.52
C LEU A 28 -19.65 1.43 -9.76
N ILE A 29 -18.63 2.27 -9.61
CA ILE A 29 -17.86 2.81 -10.72
C ILE A 29 -16.50 2.12 -10.76
N PRO A 30 -16.15 1.43 -11.85
CA PRO A 30 -14.87 0.73 -11.95
C PRO A 30 -13.70 1.72 -11.91
N GLY A 31 -12.62 1.37 -11.20
CA GLY A 31 -11.45 2.22 -11.07
C GLY A 31 -10.37 2.01 -12.13
N GLY A 32 -9.16 2.51 -11.85
CA GLY A 32 -8.04 2.50 -12.80
C GLY A 32 -7.52 1.10 -13.16
N HIS A 33 -7.77 0.09 -12.32
CA HIS A 33 -7.38 -1.31 -12.59
C HIS A 33 -8.32 -2.05 -13.53
N TRP A 34 -9.44 -1.46 -13.94
CA TRP A 34 -10.34 -2.06 -14.92
C TRP A 34 -9.78 -1.99 -16.35
N GLN A 35 -9.97 -3.02 -17.18
CA GLN A 35 -9.50 -3.04 -18.57
C GLN A 35 -9.99 -1.83 -19.36
N PHE A 36 -11.24 -1.42 -19.15
CA PHE A 36 -11.88 -0.31 -19.88
C PHE A 36 -11.87 1.00 -19.07
N ASN A 37 -10.86 1.21 -18.23
CA ASN A 37 -10.76 2.36 -17.32
C ASN A 37 -10.89 3.74 -18.00
N SER A 38 -10.65 3.88 -19.30
CA SER A 38 -10.86 5.15 -20.00
C SER A 38 -12.31 5.65 -19.90
N LEU A 39 -13.28 4.72 -19.79
CA LEU A 39 -14.70 5.06 -19.62
C LEU A 39 -15.03 5.62 -18.23
N SER A 40 -14.22 5.29 -17.23
CA SER A 40 -14.37 5.77 -15.85
C SER A 40 -13.27 6.75 -15.42
N GLU A 41 -12.48 7.25 -16.37
CA GLU A 41 -11.36 8.17 -16.13
C GLU A 41 -11.77 9.45 -15.42
N TRP A 42 -12.92 9.99 -15.79
CA TRP A 42 -13.53 11.15 -15.14
C TRP A 42 -13.78 10.94 -13.64
N TYR A 43 -13.89 9.68 -13.19
CA TYR A 43 -14.08 9.30 -11.79
C TYR A 43 -12.74 8.97 -11.13
N TRP A 44 -11.99 7.98 -11.65
CA TRP A 44 -10.83 7.46 -10.93
C TRP A 44 -9.64 8.43 -10.90
N ASN A 45 -9.51 9.35 -11.85
CA ASN A 45 -8.50 10.43 -11.77
C ASN A 45 -8.78 11.44 -10.65
N ARG A 46 -10.01 11.48 -10.10
CA ARG A 46 -10.39 12.40 -9.02
C ARG A 46 -10.24 11.81 -7.63
N LEU A 47 -10.05 10.49 -7.52
CA LEU A 47 -9.86 9.82 -6.24
C LEU A 47 -8.64 10.38 -5.49
N LEU A 48 -8.73 10.43 -4.16
CA LEU A 48 -7.81 11.17 -3.31
C LEU A 48 -6.34 10.74 -3.52
N GLY A 49 -5.53 11.68 -4.01
CA GLY A 49 -4.08 11.53 -4.08
C GLY A 49 -3.58 10.61 -5.20
N GLY A 50 -4.37 10.37 -6.26
CA GLY A 50 -3.96 9.51 -7.39
C GLY A 50 -3.72 8.06 -6.98
N ARG A 51 -4.25 7.65 -5.83
CA ARG A 51 -4.08 6.32 -5.24
C ARG A 51 -5.14 5.40 -5.79
N ILE A 52 -4.91 4.92 -7.00
CA ILE A 52 -5.70 3.84 -7.59
C ILE A 52 -5.68 2.64 -6.64
N HIS A 53 -4.53 2.36 -6.02
CA HIS A 53 -4.37 1.25 -5.07
C HIS A 53 -5.07 1.50 -3.73
N GLY A 54 -6.24 0.90 -3.54
CA GLY A 54 -6.97 0.82 -2.26
C GLY A 54 -8.33 1.53 -2.26
N GLN A 55 -8.49 2.56 -3.09
CA GLN A 55 -9.76 3.30 -3.21
C GLN A 55 -10.66 2.79 -4.34
N ASP A 56 -10.17 1.86 -5.18
CA ASP A 56 -10.84 1.37 -6.38
C ASP A 56 -11.54 0.02 -6.20
N VAL A 57 -12.25 -0.15 -5.07
CA VAL A 57 -12.95 -1.39 -4.79
C VAL A 57 -14.27 -1.44 -5.57
N HIS A 58 -14.27 -2.16 -6.69
CA HIS A 58 -15.42 -2.33 -7.56
C HIS A 58 -16.08 -3.70 -7.40
N VAL A 59 -17.41 -3.73 -7.21
CA VAL A 59 -18.21 -4.98 -7.15
C VAL A 59 -18.90 -5.28 -8.48
N GLY A 60 -19.29 -4.25 -9.22
CA GLY A 60 -20.01 -4.38 -10.49
C GLY A 60 -21.52 -4.34 -10.34
N LEU A 61 -22.19 -3.72 -11.31
CA LEU A 61 -23.65 -3.64 -11.36
C LEU A 61 -24.27 -5.02 -11.61
N GLY A 62 -23.59 -5.91 -12.34
CA GLY A 62 -24.04 -7.28 -12.55
C GLY A 62 -24.13 -8.08 -11.26
N ALA A 63 -23.10 -7.99 -10.41
CA ALA A 63 -23.06 -8.66 -9.12
C ALA A 63 -24.10 -8.10 -8.16
N LEU A 64 -24.28 -6.76 -8.14
CA LEU A 64 -25.31 -6.10 -7.34
C LEU A 64 -26.72 -6.46 -7.79
N ALA A 65 -26.99 -6.54 -9.10
CA ALA A 65 -28.27 -6.99 -9.63
C ALA A 65 -28.57 -8.43 -9.18
N LEU A 66 -27.59 -9.33 -9.28
CA LEU A 66 -27.72 -10.70 -8.74
C LEU A 66 -27.95 -10.70 -7.23
N ALA A 67 -27.29 -9.84 -6.47
CA ALA A 67 -27.48 -9.76 -5.02
C ALA A 67 -28.88 -9.27 -4.63
N VAL A 68 -29.44 -8.32 -5.38
CA VAL A 68 -30.83 -7.87 -5.20
C VAL A 68 -31.80 -9.03 -5.49
N LEU A 69 -31.59 -9.77 -6.59
CA LEU A 69 -32.39 -10.96 -6.90
C LEU A 69 -32.28 -12.04 -5.82
N GLY A 70 -31.09 -12.25 -5.26
CA GLY A 70 -30.87 -13.17 -4.15
C GLY A 70 -31.56 -12.73 -2.87
N TYR A 71 -31.54 -11.44 -2.55
CA TYR A 71 -32.32 -10.89 -1.45
C TYR A 71 -33.81 -11.15 -1.64
N ILE A 72 -34.34 -10.97 -2.86
CA ILE A 72 -35.75 -11.26 -3.19
C ILE A 72 -36.06 -12.75 -3.02
N ASP A 73 -35.20 -13.66 -3.49
CA ASP A 73 -35.37 -15.11 -3.32
C ASP A 73 -35.41 -15.52 -1.85
N LEU A 74 -34.40 -15.11 -1.07
CA LEU A 74 -34.35 -15.37 0.37
C LEU A 74 -35.52 -14.71 1.11
N ARG A 75 -36.00 -13.56 0.63
CA ARG A 75 -37.19 -12.91 1.17
C ARG A 75 -38.44 -13.76 0.98
N ARG A 76 -38.67 -14.27 -0.24
CA ARG A 76 -39.80 -15.15 -0.58
C ARG A 76 -39.79 -16.44 0.24
N ARG A 77 -38.60 -16.99 0.47
CA ARG A 77 -38.39 -18.21 1.28
C ARG A 77 -38.45 -17.99 2.79
N LYS A 78 -38.62 -16.74 3.25
CA LYS A 78 -38.58 -16.34 4.68
C LYS A 78 -37.30 -16.74 5.40
N ASP A 79 -36.19 -16.86 4.66
CA ASP A 79 -34.89 -17.21 5.22
C ASP A 79 -34.32 -16.03 6.04
N ARG A 80 -33.86 -16.32 7.26
CA ARG A 80 -33.25 -15.32 8.15
C ARG A 80 -31.87 -14.88 7.66
N LEU A 81 -31.19 -15.70 6.86
CA LEU A 81 -29.87 -15.41 6.30
C LEU A 81 -29.84 -14.08 5.54
N ARG A 82 -30.95 -13.68 4.91
CA ARG A 82 -31.07 -12.39 4.21
C ARG A 82 -30.73 -11.19 5.12
N PHE A 83 -31.17 -11.24 6.38
CA PHE A 83 -30.97 -10.14 7.31
C PHE A 83 -29.52 -10.08 7.77
N LEU A 84 -28.92 -11.24 8.04
CA LEU A 84 -27.50 -11.33 8.40
C LEU A 84 -26.61 -10.81 7.26
N LEU A 85 -26.85 -11.26 6.02
CA LEU A 85 -26.06 -10.83 4.87
C LEU A 85 -26.21 -9.32 4.60
N MET A 86 -27.43 -8.78 4.67
CA MET A 86 -27.66 -7.34 4.51
C MET A 86 -27.03 -6.52 5.64
N LEU A 87 -27.10 -7.01 6.88
CA LEU A 87 -26.47 -6.37 8.03
C LEU A 87 -24.95 -6.33 7.86
N LEU A 88 -24.33 -7.46 7.51
CA LEU A 88 -22.89 -7.54 7.26
C LEU A 88 -22.48 -6.64 6.10
N ALA A 89 -23.18 -6.71 4.97
CA ALA A 89 -22.89 -5.88 3.81
C ALA A 89 -22.93 -4.39 4.15
N THR A 90 -24.00 -3.95 4.82
CA THR A 90 -24.22 -2.54 5.15
C THR A 90 -23.26 -2.05 6.23
N ALA A 91 -23.09 -2.81 7.32
CA ALA A 91 -22.24 -2.40 8.43
C ALA A 91 -20.77 -2.26 7.98
N PHE A 92 -20.25 -3.25 7.25
CA PHE A 92 -18.87 -3.22 6.77
C PHE A 92 -18.66 -2.23 5.62
N PHE A 93 -19.69 -1.97 4.82
CA PHE A 93 -19.64 -0.89 3.82
C PHE A 93 -19.48 0.47 4.49
N LEU A 94 -20.30 0.74 5.52
CA LEU A 94 -20.22 1.99 6.27
C LEU A 94 -18.89 2.14 7.01
N LEU A 95 -18.29 1.04 7.49
CA LEU A 95 -16.94 1.06 8.06
C LEU A 95 -15.87 1.31 6.99
N ALA A 96 -16.04 0.79 5.77
CA ALA A 96 -15.10 0.95 4.68
C ALA A 96 -15.01 2.39 4.14
N LEU A 97 -16.11 3.15 4.25
CA LEU A 97 -16.13 4.59 3.96
C LEU A 97 -15.19 5.38 4.87
N GLY A 98 -14.70 4.80 5.98
CA GLY A 98 -13.73 5.42 6.87
C GLY A 98 -14.32 6.46 7.81
N ARG A 99 -13.46 7.35 8.30
CA ARG A 99 -13.80 8.33 9.36
C ARG A 99 -14.72 9.43 8.85
N ASP A 100 -14.46 9.91 7.64
CA ASP A 100 -15.19 10.98 6.97
C ASP A 100 -15.74 10.45 5.64
N ILE A 101 -16.89 10.96 5.18
CA ILE A 101 -17.45 10.52 3.90
C ILE A 101 -16.63 11.11 2.76
N THR A 102 -16.16 10.25 1.87
CA THR A 102 -15.51 10.67 0.63
C THR A 102 -16.42 10.34 -0.56
N ALA A 103 -16.68 11.33 -1.42
CA ALA A 103 -17.47 11.16 -2.63
C ALA A 103 -16.83 11.95 -3.79
N PHE A 104 -16.64 11.29 -4.94
CA PHE A 104 -15.92 11.86 -6.09
C PHE A 104 -14.55 12.44 -5.70
N GLY A 105 -13.88 11.80 -4.74
CA GLY A 105 -12.59 12.25 -4.20
C GLY A 105 -12.64 13.50 -3.33
N GLN A 106 -13.83 14.01 -2.98
CA GLN A 106 -14.00 15.09 -2.03
C GLN A 106 -14.41 14.53 -0.67
N THR A 107 -13.70 14.91 0.39
CA THR A 107 -14.00 14.49 1.75
C THR A 107 -14.85 15.53 2.45
N VAL A 108 -15.99 15.11 2.99
CA VAL A 108 -16.87 15.92 3.83
C VAL A 108 -16.78 15.40 5.26
N PRO A 109 -16.45 16.25 6.25
CA PRO A 109 -16.40 15.83 7.64
C PRO A 109 -17.81 15.46 8.10
N PHE A 110 -18.01 14.19 8.39
CA PHE A 110 -19.27 13.64 8.85
C PHE A 110 -18.98 12.45 9.77
N PRO A 111 -19.58 12.38 10.97
CA PRO A 111 -19.24 11.33 11.93
C PRO A 111 -19.69 9.96 11.42
N MET A 112 -18.74 9.16 10.94
CA MET A 112 -18.99 7.82 10.42
C MET A 112 -18.80 6.72 11.48
N PRO A 113 -19.40 5.53 11.31
CA PRO A 113 -19.25 4.42 12.25
C PRO A 113 -17.79 4.01 12.53
N TYR A 114 -16.89 4.24 11.57
CA TYR A 114 -15.47 3.99 11.75
C TYR A 114 -14.82 4.89 12.82
N GLU A 115 -15.26 6.15 12.94
CA GLU A 115 -14.75 7.06 13.97
C GLU A 115 -15.07 6.54 15.38
N LEU A 116 -16.31 6.06 15.56
CA LEU A 116 -16.72 5.42 16.81
C LEU A 116 -15.89 4.15 17.08
N LEU A 117 -15.62 3.37 16.04
CA LEU A 117 -14.82 2.15 16.15
C LEU A 117 -13.37 2.45 16.57
N GLU A 118 -12.75 3.49 16.00
CA GLU A 118 -11.43 3.97 16.40
C GLU A 118 -11.39 4.50 17.84
N PHE A 119 -12.49 5.09 18.30
CA PHE A 119 -12.63 5.57 19.67
C PHE A 119 -12.73 4.41 20.66
N LEU A 120 -13.57 3.41 20.37
CA LEU A 120 -13.79 2.24 21.24
C LEU A 120 -12.62 1.25 21.24
N MET A 121 -11.93 1.09 20.10
CA MET A 121 -10.84 0.14 19.93
C MET A 121 -9.61 0.82 19.32
N PRO A 122 -8.76 1.48 20.14
CA PRO A 122 -7.58 2.23 19.67
C PRO A 122 -6.59 1.40 18.85
N ILE A 123 -6.57 0.08 19.01
CA ILE A 123 -5.73 -0.84 18.22
C ILE A 123 -6.02 -0.75 16.72
N ILE A 124 -7.24 -0.39 16.33
CA ILE A 124 -7.63 -0.24 14.92
C ILE A 124 -6.93 0.94 14.26
N ARG A 125 -6.56 1.97 15.04
CA ARG A 125 -5.77 3.11 14.57
C ARG A 125 -4.37 2.70 14.12
N LEU A 126 -3.82 1.58 14.64
CA LEU A 126 -2.55 1.03 14.16
C LEU A 126 -2.65 0.52 12.72
N GLY A 127 -3.83 0.03 12.34
CA GLY A 127 -4.17 -0.35 10.97
C GLY A 127 -4.33 0.89 10.11
N GLY A 128 -5.33 1.72 10.42
CA GLY A 128 -5.59 3.01 9.77
C GLY A 128 -5.96 2.92 8.29
N VAL A 129 -6.51 1.77 7.87
CA VAL A 129 -6.83 1.44 6.47
C VAL A 129 -8.28 0.94 6.39
N PRO A 130 -9.27 1.85 6.48
CA PRO A 130 -10.69 1.50 6.53
C PRO A 130 -11.20 0.76 5.28
N ASP A 131 -10.72 1.11 4.09
CA ASP A 131 -11.12 0.49 2.82
C ASP A 131 -11.17 -1.07 2.90
N ARG A 132 -10.27 -1.72 3.63
CA ARG A 132 -10.21 -3.18 3.84
C ARG A 132 -11.47 -3.80 4.43
N PHE A 133 -12.30 -3.05 5.16
CA PHE A 133 -13.56 -3.57 5.70
C PHE A 133 -14.52 -3.99 4.57
N VAL A 134 -14.37 -3.43 3.38
CA VAL A 134 -15.19 -3.75 2.19
C VAL A 134 -15.12 -5.22 1.79
N VAL A 135 -14.06 -5.96 2.17
CA VAL A 135 -13.94 -7.40 1.86
C VAL A 135 -15.13 -8.18 2.39
N VAL A 136 -15.63 -7.82 3.58
CA VAL A 136 -16.83 -8.45 4.16
C VAL A 136 -18.09 -8.04 3.40
N THR A 137 -18.17 -6.80 2.92
CA THR A 137 -19.24 -6.35 2.02
C THR A 137 -19.27 -7.18 0.74
N ILE A 138 -18.11 -7.34 0.08
CA ILE A 138 -17.99 -8.16 -1.13
C ILE A 138 -18.44 -9.59 -0.84
N LEU A 139 -17.96 -10.20 0.24
CA LEU A 139 -18.34 -11.56 0.63
C LEU A 139 -19.85 -11.71 0.80
N ALA A 140 -20.48 -10.78 1.53
CA ALA A 140 -21.92 -10.79 1.74
C ALA A 140 -22.71 -10.59 0.45
N VAL A 141 -22.25 -9.68 -0.43
CA VAL A 141 -22.83 -9.46 -1.76
C VAL A 141 -22.69 -10.72 -2.61
N SER A 142 -21.52 -11.36 -2.66
CA SER A 142 -21.31 -12.61 -3.41
C SER A 142 -22.24 -13.73 -2.95
N ALA A 143 -22.44 -13.88 -1.64
CA ALA A 143 -23.39 -14.86 -1.09
C ALA A 143 -24.84 -14.56 -1.50
N LEU A 144 -25.25 -13.29 -1.50
CA LEU A 144 -26.55 -12.87 -2.04
C LEU A 144 -26.62 -13.13 -3.55
N SER A 145 -25.59 -12.80 -4.32
CA SER A 145 -25.55 -13.03 -5.77
C SER A 145 -25.73 -14.51 -6.10
N ALA A 146 -25.16 -15.42 -5.31
CA ALA A 146 -25.35 -16.86 -5.49
C ALA A 146 -26.82 -17.30 -5.32
N ALA A 147 -27.54 -16.73 -4.36
CA ALA A 147 -28.98 -16.95 -4.22
C ALA A 147 -29.76 -16.38 -5.43
N GLY A 148 -29.32 -15.26 -5.99
CA GLY A 148 -29.89 -14.69 -7.22
C GLY A 148 -29.67 -15.60 -8.43
N CYS A 149 -28.48 -16.18 -8.56
CA CYS A 149 -28.19 -17.18 -9.59
C CYS A 149 -29.12 -18.39 -9.48
N ARG A 150 -29.36 -18.89 -8.25
CA ARG A 150 -30.31 -19.99 -8.02
C ARG A 150 -31.71 -19.64 -8.52
N LEU A 151 -32.23 -18.47 -8.16
CA LEU A 151 -33.56 -18.01 -8.59
C LEU A 151 -33.67 -17.97 -10.12
N LEU A 152 -32.65 -17.45 -10.80
CA LEU A 152 -32.66 -17.35 -12.27
C LEU A 152 -32.52 -18.72 -12.96
N ALA A 153 -31.82 -19.67 -12.34
CA ALA A 153 -31.60 -20.99 -12.91
C ALA A 153 -32.87 -21.86 -13.00
N GLU A 154 -33.91 -21.53 -12.22
CA GLU A 154 -35.19 -22.25 -12.16
C GLU A 154 -36.02 -22.17 -13.46
N SER A 155 -35.74 -21.21 -14.35
CA SER A 155 -36.50 -21.05 -15.61
C SER A 155 -35.59 -20.87 -16.84
N PRO A 156 -36.03 -21.30 -18.05
CA PRO A 156 -35.25 -21.12 -19.28
C PRO A 156 -34.93 -19.65 -19.58
N LYS A 157 -35.91 -18.75 -19.39
CA LYS A 157 -35.72 -17.30 -19.57
C LYS A 157 -34.76 -16.73 -18.52
N GLY A 158 -34.86 -17.19 -17.26
CA GLY A 158 -33.95 -16.78 -16.19
C GLY A 158 -32.51 -17.21 -16.46
N ARG A 159 -32.27 -18.38 -17.06
CA ARG A 159 -30.92 -18.82 -17.47
C ARG A 159 -30.29 -17.87 -18.49
N VAL A 160 -31.06 -17.33 -19.44
CA VAL A 160 -30.56 -16.32 -20.39
C VAL A 160 -30.13 -15.05 -19.64
N VAL A 161 -30.97 -14.58 -18.71
CA VAL A 161 -30.63 -13.41 -17.86
C VAL A 161 -29.40 -13.69 -16.99
N LEU A 162 -29.27 -14.90 -16.45
CA LEU A 162 -28.12 -15.31 -15.66
C LEU A 162 -26.84 -15.27 -16.49
N VAL A 163 -26.86 -15.81 -17.71
CA VAL A 163 -25.71 -15.76 -18.63
C VAL A 163 -25.36 -14.31 -18.96
N ALA A 164 -26.36 -13.46 -19.25
CA ALA A 164 -26.13 -12.04 -19.52
C ALA A 164 -25.48 -11.32 -18.34
N LEU A 165 -25.98 -11.52 -17.12
CA LEU A 165 -25.41 -10.93 -15.90
C LEU A 165 -24.02 -11.50 -15.58
N ALA A 166 -23.78 -12.79 -15.82
CA ALA A 166 -22.47 -13.40 -15.65
C ALA A 166 -21.45 -12.80 -16.64
N CYS A 167 -21.81 -12.65 -17.91
CA CYS A 167 -20.98 -11.95 -18.89
C CYS A 167 -20.70 -10.51 -18.48
N LEU A 168 -21.72 -9.80 -17.96
CA LEU A 168 -21.54 -8.44 -17.45
C LEU A 168 -20.54 -8.40 -16.29
N VAL A 169 -20.64 -9.31 -15.30
CA VAL A 169 -19.68 -9.41 -14.19
C VAL A 169 -18.27 -9.68 -14.70
N VAL A 170 -18.10 -10.57 -15.68
CA VAL A 170 -16.79 -10.84 -16.29
C VAL A 170 -16.21 -9.57 -16.92
N VAL A 171 -17.03 -8.80 -17.65
CA VAL A 171 -16.60 -7.55 -18.27
C VAL A 171 -16.26 -6.48 -17.22
N GLU A 172 -17.08 -6.32 -16.19
CA GLU A 172 -16.89 -5.34 -15.11
C GLU A 172 -15.65 -5.63 -14.25
N LEU A 173 -15.33 -6.91 -14.03
CA LEU A 173 -14.20 -7.33 -13.21
C LEU A 173 -12.94 -7.66 -14.03
N MET A 174 -12.96 -7.46 -15.35
CA MET A 174 -11.82 -7.78 -16.21
C MET A 174 -10.64 -6.86 -15.87
N PRO A 175 -9.52 -7.39 -15.33
CA PRO A 175 -8.41 -6.56 -14.88
C PRO A 175 -7.61 -6.06 -16.09
N ARG A 176 -7.12 -4.82 -15.98
CA ARG A 176 -6.09 -4.29 -16.88
C ARG A 176 -4.80 -5.06 -16.64
N GLN A 177 -4.16 -5.48 -17.73
CA GLN A 177 -2.82 -6.07 -17.65
C GLN A 177 -1.85 -5.09 -17.01
N VAL A 178 -1.22 -5.52 -15.92
CA VAL A 178 -0.13 -4.77 -15.29
C VAL A 178 1.12 -5.00 -16.13
N THR A 179 1.67 -3.94 -16.71
CA THR A 179 2.94 -4.01 -17.42
C THR A 179 4.03 -4.37 -16.42
N LEU A 180 4.64 -5.55 -16.59
CA LEU A 180 5.82 -5.93 -15.84
C LEU A 180 7.03 -5.29 -16.50
N THR A 181 7.73 -4.43 -15.77
CA THR A 181 9.02 -3.89 -16.22
C THR A 181 10.11 -4.81 -15.70
N PRO A 182 11.02 -5.34 -16.55
CA PRO A 182 12.17 -6.07 -16.06
C PRO A 182 12.98 -5.16 -15.15
N ILE A 183 13.42 -5.71 -14.02
CA ILE A 183 14.32 -5.00 -13.13
C ILE A 183 15.72 -5.15 -13.70
N GLU A 184 16.22 -4.10 -14.32
CA GLU A 184 17.61 -3.98 -14.74
C GLU A 184 18.43 -3.36 -13.62
N PHE A 185 19.58 -3.95 -13.32
CA PHE A 185 20.51 -3.42 -12.32
C PHE A 185 21.57 -2.56 -13.02
N PRO A 186 21.69 -1.27 -12.66
CA PRO A 186 22.74 -0.42 -13.21
C PRO A 186 24.15 -0.93 -12.86
N ASP A 187 25.13 -0.59 -13.69
CA ASP A 187 26.53 -1.03 -13.53
C ASP A 187 27.14 -0.67 -12.17
N HIS A 188 26.80 0.49 -11.59
CA HIS A 188 27.27 0.89 -10.26
C HIS A 188 26.76 -0.04 -9.14
N ILE A 189 25.57 -0.63 -9.32
CA ILE A 189 25.00 -1.62 -8.40
C ILE A 189 25.70 -2.97 -8.57
N GLU A 190 26.00 -3.37 -9.81
CA GLU A 190 26.81 -4.56 -10.10
C GLU A 190 28.23 -4.43 -9.54
N PHE A 191 28.84 -3.25 -9.66
CA PHE A 191 30.13 -2.93 -9.07
C PHE A 191 30.10 -3.11 -7.54
N LEU A 192 29.10 -2.52 -6.88
CA LEU A 192 28.91 -2.67 -5.44
C LEU A 192 28.71 -4.14 -5.04
N ALA A 193 27.93 -4.90 -5.80
CA ALA A 193 27.67 -6.31 -5.52
C ALA A 193 28.96 -7.16 -5.54
N ARG A 194 29.84 -6.91 -6.53
CA ARG A 194 31.14 -7.59 -6.60
C ARG A 194 32.06 -7.15 -5.47
N ARG A 195 32.08 -5.86 -5.15
CA ARG A 195 32.92 -5.30 -4.08
C ARG A 195 32.49 -5.79 -2.70
N ALA A 196 31.19 -5.97 -2.46
CA ALA A 196 30.63 -6.42 -1.20
C ALA A 196 31.21 -7.76 -0.72
N VAL A 197 31.67 -8.62 -1.64
CA VAL A 197 32.30 -9.91 -1.33
C VAL A 197 33.59 -9.75 -0.52
N SER A 198 34.42 -8.77 -0.87
CA SER A 198 35.72 -8.54 -0.22
C SER A 198 35.67 -7.38 0.78
N HIS A 199 34.76 -6.43 0.60
CA HIS A 199 34.69 -5.20 1.36
C HIS A 199 33.23 -4.87 1.73
N PRO A 200 32.62 -5.60 2.68
CA PRO A 200 31.27 -5.30 3.14
C PRO A 200 31.22 -3.94 3.85
N GLY A 201 30.05 -3.30 3.81
CA GLY A 201 29.77 -2.04 4.49
C GLY A 201 28.38 -1.53 4.14
N ALA A 202 27.81 -0.65 4.97
CA ALA A 202 26.49 -0.10 4.69
C ALA A 202 26.54 0.92 3.54
N VAL A 203 25.46 0.95 2.74
CA VAL A 203 25.30 1.81 1.57
C VAL A 203 24.31 2.93 1.88
N LEU A 204 24.75 4.14 1.61
CA LEU A 204 23.94 5.34 1.60
C LEU A 204 23.58 5.69 0.15
N ASP A 205 22.32 5.52 -0.22
CA ASP A 205 21.82 5.83 -1.55
C ASP A 205 21.16 7.21 -1.57
N LEU A 206 21.85 8.22 -2.11
CA LEU A 206 21.35 9.59 -2.21
C LEU A 206 20.65 9.88 -3.53
N GLN A 207 20.70 8.94 -4.48
CA GLN A 207 20.21 9.15 -5.84
C GLN A 207 18.84 8.51 -6.06
N HIS A 208 18.56 7.37 -5.42
CA HIS A 208 17.32 6.64 -5.65
C HIS A 208 16.33 6.77 -4.49
N GLY A 209 15.06 6.53 -4.79
CA GLY A 209 14.01 6.45 -3.78
C GLY A 209 14.04 5.12 -3.01
N ARG A 210 13.41 5.11 -1.82
CA ARG A 210 13.38 3.98 -0.86
C ARG A 210 13.06 2.62 -1.47
N VAL A 211 12.12 2.56 -2.42
CA VAL A 211 11.71 1.31 -3.09
C VAL A 211 12.82 0.80 -4.00
N THR A 212 13.37 1.68 -4.83
CA THR A 212 14.47 1.36 -5.75
C THR A 212 15.72 0.93 -4.99
N SER A 213 16.08 1.61 -3.89
CA SER A 213 17.22 1.21 -3.06
C SER A 213 17.03 -0.17 -2.43
N MET A 214 15.80 -0.56 -2.06
CA MET A 214 15.52 -1.93 -1.61
C MET A 214 15.68 -2.96 -2.72
N VAL A 215 15.26 -2.62 -3.94
CA VAL A 215 15.49 -3.49 -5.11
C VAL A 215 16.99 -3.67 -5.34
N HIS A 216 17.77 -2.59 -5.35
CA HIS A 216 19.23 -2.63 -5.46
C HIS A 216 19.88 -3.46 -4.34
N GLN A 217 19.35 -3.37 -3.11
CA GLN A 217 19.81 -4.16 -1.97
C GLN A 217 19.72 -5.67 -2.22
N THR A 218 18.73 -6.15 -2.97
CA THR A 218 18.65 -7.58 -3.32
C THR A 218 19.85 -8.06 -4.14
N ARG A 219 20.47 -7.14 -4.90
CA ARG A 219 21.62 -7.44 -5.74
C ARG A 219 22.93 -7.34 -4.98
N HIS A 220 23.20 -6.22 -4.31
CA HIS A 220 24.47 -6.00 -3.63
C HIS A 220 24.53 -6.58 -2.21
N ARG A 221 23.37 -6.90 -1.60
CA ARG A 221 23.23 -7.56 -0.28
C ARG A 221 23.91 -6.85 0.89
N GLN A 222 24.11 -5.54 0.77
CA GLN A 222 24.66 -4.72 1.85
C GLN A 222 23.54 -4.02 2.63
N PRO A 223 23.75 -3.67 3.90
CA PRO A 223 22.80 -2.85 4.66
C PRO A 223 22.57 -1.50 3.94
N ILE A 224 21.34 -1.00 3.95
CA ILE A 224 20.97 0.31 3.38
C ILE A 224 20.36 1.21 4.45
N GLN A 225 20.49 2.52 4.29
CA GLN A 225 19.92 3.52 5.23
C GLN A 225 18.38 3.49 5.28
N ASP A 226 17.73 3.48 4.11
CA ASP A 226 16.34 3.95 3.98
C ASP A 226 15.44 3.01 3.19
N GLY A 227 15.31 1.76 3.69
CA GLY A 227 14.32 0.83 3.17
C GLY A 227 12.88 1.29 3.40
N TYR A 228 11.97 0.88 2.52
CA TYR A 228 10.54 0.92 2.77
C TYR A 228 10.16 -0.10 3.85
N LEU A 229 9.74 0.39 5.02
CA LEU A 229 9.23 -0.42 6.12
C LEU A 229 7.70 -0.32 6.17
N ALA A 230 7.02 -1.43 6.42
CA ALA A 230 5.55 -1.45 6.59
C ALA A 230 5.09 -0.56 7.77
N ARG A 231 5.91 -0.45 8.81
CA ARG A 231 5.77 0.45 9.95
C ARG A 231 7.13 0.99 10.33
N THR A 232 7.26 2.30 10.44
CA THR A 232 8.49 2.94 10.94
C THR A 232 8.32 3.25 12.42
N PRO A 233 9.07 2.62 13.33
CA PRO A 233 9.07 2.98 14.75
C PRO A 233 9.46 4.45 14.95
N ALA A 234 9.00 5.07 16.03
CA ALA A 234 9.33 6.47 16.36
C ALA A 234 10.84 6.71 16.43
N ALA A 235 11.58 5.82 17.10
CA ALA A 235 13.03 5.90 17.19
C ALA A 235 13.72 5.88 15.81
N VAL A 236 13.20 5.10 14.84
CA VAL A 236 13.75 5.06 13.48
C VAL A 236 13.47 6.39 12.76
N ARG A 237 12.31 7.01 12.96
CA ARG A 237 12.01 8.34 12.40
C ARG A 237 12.92 9.42 12.96
N GLU A 238 13.20 9.39 14.26
CA GLU A 238 14.11 10.32 14.92
C GLU A 238 15.54 10.14 14.41
N ARG A 239 16.02 8.89 14.32
CA ARG A 239 17.30 8.56 13.70
C ARG A 239 17.38 9.07 12.26
N ALA A 240 16.34 8.88 11.45
CA ALA A 240 16.30 9.42 10.09
C ALA A 240 16.34 10.96 10.04
N ARG A 241 15.83 11.68 11.07
CA ARG A 241 15.97 13.14 11.17
C ARG A 241 17.41 13.56 11.47
N ALA A 242 18.06 12.90 12.43
CA ALA A 242 19.46 13.16 12.77
C ALA A 242 20.37 12.92 11.55
N LEU A 243 20.12 11.84 10.83
CA LEU A 243 20.83 11.49 9.61
C LEU A 243 20.67 12.51 8.48
N ARG A 244 19.44 12.99 8.25
CA ARG A 244 19.20 14.11 7.32
C ARG A 244 19.93 15.39 7.73
N TRP A 245 20.01 15.66 9.03
CA TRP A 245 20.76 16.82 9.52
C TRP A 245 22.25 16.70 9.18
N LEU A 246 22.87 15.53 9.41
CA LEU A 246 24.28 15.27 9.04
C LEU A 246 24.53 15.45 7.55
N LEU A 247 23.64 14.92 6.70
CA LEU A 247 23.73 15.05 5.24
C LEU A 247 23.66 16.50 4.79
N ASN A 248 22.76 17.30 5.37
CA ASN A 248 22.60 18.71 5.03
C ASN A 248 23.79 19.58 5.45
N HIS A 249 24.58 19.14 6.44
CA HIS A 249 25.77 19.86 6.92
C HIS A 249 27.08 19.27 6.38
N GLY A 250 27.02 18.23 5.54
CA GLY A 250 28.21 17.62 4.93
C GLY A 250 29.06 16.80 5.90
N GLU A 251 28.50 16.32 7.01
CA GLU A 251 29.21 15.62 8.09
C GLU A 251 29.46 14.14 7.76
N PHE A 252 30.12 13.85 6.63
CA PHE A 252 30.33 12.48 6.12
C PHE A 252 31.24 11.63 7.02
N ALA A 253 32.17 12.24 7.75
CA ALA A 253 33.00 11.53 8.71
C ALA A 253 32.19 10.93 9.87
N ALA A 254 31.15 11.63 10.34
CA ALA A 254 30.23 11.13 11.36
C ALA A 254 29.35 9.98 10.82
N LEU A 255 28.99 10.01 9.53
CA LEU A 255 28.25 8.92 8.88
C LEU A 255 29.04 7.61 8.86
N ALA A 256 30.36 7.67 8.65
CA ALA A 256 31.20 6.49 8.70
C ALA A 256 31.43 5.99 10.12
N SER A 257 31.81 6.88 11.04
CA SER A 257 32.23 6.50 12.40
C SER A 257 31.07 6.16 13.34
N GLU A 258 29.94 6.85 13.25
CA GLU A 258 28.79 6.65 14.16
C GLU A 258 27.68 5.78 13.57
N TRP A 259 27.52 5.80 12.24
CA TRP A 259 26.43 5.11 11.55
C TRP A 259 26.89 3.89 10.74
N GLY A 260 28.21 3.70 10.57
CA GLY A 260 28.77 2.55 9.87
C GLY A 260 28.57 2.58 8.35
N PHE A 261 28.24 3.73 7.77
CA PHE A 261 28.18 3.87 6.32
C PHE A 261 29.59 3.81 5.73
N ARG A 262 29.74 2.98 4.71
CA ARG A 262 31.00 2.82 3.99
C ARG A 262 30.91 3.40 2.59
N TYR A 263 29.79 3.17 1.93
CA TYR A 263 29.58 3.53 0.53
C TYR A 263 28.52 4.61 0.41
N VAL A 264 28.75 5.56 -0.48
CA VAL A 264 27.78 6.61 -0.84
C VAL A 264 27.55 6.56 -2.35
N LEU A 265 26.29 6.49 -2.75
CA LEU A 265 25.87 6.63 -4.14
C LEU A 265 25.44 8.07 -4.38
N SER A 266 26.12 8.77 -5.28
CA SER A 266 25.87 10.20 -5.55
C SER A 266 26.23 10.58 -6.98
N THR A 267 25.54 11.57 -7.54
CA THR A 267 25.94 12.28 -8.78
C THR A 267 26.85 13.47 -8.49
N ASN A 268 26.83 13.97 -7.26
CA ASN A 268 27.69 15.05 -6.78
C ASN A 268 28.90 14.47 -6.05
N ASP A 269 30.01 15.20 -6.06
CA ASP A 269 31.18 14.87 -5.27
C ASP A 269 30.90 14.84 -3.77
N ILE A 270 31.49 13.86 -3.11
CA ILE A 270 31.32 13.63 -1.68
C ILE A 270 32.64 13.99 -0.98
N PRO A 271 32.65 14.98 -0.07
CA PRO A 271 33.81 15.31 0.75
C PRO A 271 34.33 14.10 1.53
N ASP A 272 35.63 14.07 1.81
CA ASP A 272 36.29 13.02 2.60
C ASP A 272 35.97 11.60 2.12
N SER A 273 35.94 11.44 0.80
CA SER A 273 35.65 10.16 0.16
C SER A 273 36.58 9.90 -1.01
N ARG A 274 36.72 8.62 -1.34
CA ARG A 274 37.47 8.13 -2.48
C ARG A 274 36.48 7.63 -3.53
N LEU A 275 36.56 8.16 -4.75
CA LEU A 275 35.82 7.65 -5.89
C LEU A 275 36.30 6.22 -6.23
N LEU A 276 35.35 5.29 -6.31
CA LEU A 276 35.60 3.89 -6.62
C LEU A 276 35.07 3.47 -7.99
N TYR A 277 34.00 4.11 -8.43
CA TYR A 277 33.36 3.89 -9.73
C TYR A 277 32.76 5.20 -10.22
N GLU A 278 33.03 5.53 -11.48
CA GLU A 278 32.51 6.71 -12.17
C GLU A 278 31.50 6.26 -13.23
N GLY A 279 30.32 6.88 -13.25
CA GLY A 279 29.26 6.56 -14.20
C GLY A 279 28.10 7.53 -14.08
N THR A 280 26.88 7.08 -14.45
CA THR A 280 25.67 7.91 -14.25
C THR A 280 25.37 8.20 -12.79
N VAL A 281 25.77 7.27 -11.91
CA VAL A 281 25.83 7.44 -10.46
C VAL A 281 27.19 6.95 -10.01
N ASN A 282 27.91 7.81 -9.28
CA ASN A 282 29.23 7.50 -8.77
C ASN A 282 29.12 6.70 -7.47
N VAL A 283 30.11 5.84 -7.24
CA VAL A 283 30.26 5.10 -5.98
C VAL A 283 31.48 5.66 -5.25
N TYR A 284 31.24 6.22 -4.08
CA TYR A 284 32.29 6.73 -3.19
C TYR A 284 32.46 5.81 -1.98
N GLU A 285 33.70 5.66 -1.51
CA GLU A 285 34.03 5.06 -0.21
C GLU A 285 34.51 6.14 0.75
N ILE A 286 33.89 6.26 1.91
CA ILE A 286 34.23 7.29 2.90
C ILE A 286 35.61 6.98 3.49
N THR A 287 36.56 7.92 3.40
CA THR A 287 37.98 7.68 3.74
C THR A 287 38.21 7.50 5.24
N THR A 288 37.35 8.08 6.07
CA THR A 288 37.37 7.97 7.54
C THR A 288 36.69 6.71 8.07
N TYR A 289 36.34 5.76 7.19
CA TYR A 289 35.80 4.47 7.59
C TYR A 289 36.86 3.62 8.31
N ALA A 290 37.00 3.84 9.61
CA ALA A 290 37.62 2.88 10.52
C ALA A 290 36.63 1.72 10.66
N GLY A 291 36.87 0.62 9.94
CA GLY A 291 35.93 -0.49 9.85
C GLY A 291 35.30 -0.83 11.20
N ALA A 292 33.96 -0.80 11.26
CA ALA A 292 33.22 -1.06 12.49
C ALA A 292 33.71 -2.40 13.06
N VAL A 293 34.38 -2.32 14.22
CA VAL A 293 34.82 -3.48 14.98
C VAL A 293 33.59 -4.34 15.21
N SER A 294 33.69 -5.59 14.76
CA SER A 294 32.76 -6.66 15.08
C SER A 294 32.50 -6.69 16.59
N SER A 295 31.35 -6.18 17.03
CA SER A 295 30.83 -6.45 18.36
C SER A 295 29.31 -6.55 18.32
N ARG A 296 28.86 -7.81 18.21
CA ARG A 296 27.61 -8.44 18.69
C ARG A 296 26.29 -7.71 18.52
#